data_AF-A0A9Q6PUI0-F1
#
_entry.id   AF-A0A9Q6PUI0-F1
#
_cell.length_a   1.000
_cell.length_b   1.000
_cell.length_c   1.000
_cell.angle_alpha   90.00
_cell.angle_beta   90.00
_cell.angle_gamma   90.00
#
_symmetry.space_group_name_H-M   'P 1'
#
loop_
_entity.id
_entity.type
_entity.pdbx_description
1 polymer ?
#
loop_
_entity_poly.entity_id
_entity_poly.type
_entity_poly.pdbx_seq_one_letter_code
_entity_poly.pdbx_strand_id
1 'polypeptide(L)'
;MVRYYGFLSFRTRGKLLPKIYEILDQTVEPVKKITYASLLKGFINTDPFECILCGSKMVLTGGRPKQRLSVIMKYHKALATMQIIKF
;
A
#
# COMPACT_ATOMS: atom_id res chain seq x y z
N MET A 1 -16.17 -22.07 -7.95
CA MET A 1 -16.17 -20.62 -8.29
C MET A 1 -17.61 -20.13 -8.26
N VAL A 2 -17.96 -19.19 -7.38
CA VAL A 2 -19.35 -18.73 -7.20
C VAL A 2 -19.74 -17.79 -8.35
N ARG A 3 -20.85 -18.06 -9.04
CA ARG A 3 -21.40 -17.20 -10.08
C ARG A 3 -22.55 -16.38 -9.49
N TYR A 4 -22.43 -15.06 -9.53
CA TYR A 4 -23.46 -14.15 -9.06
C TYR A 4 -24.43 -13.80 -10.19
N TYR A 5 -25.73 -13.94 -9.94
CA TYR A 5 -26.80 -13.70 -10.90
C TYR A 5 -27.71 -12.55 -10.44
N GLY A 6 -28.56 -12.05 -11.35
CA GLY A 6 -29.53 -11.00 -11.05
C GLY A 6 -28.89 -9.69 -10.64
N PHE A 7 -29.37 -9.10 -9.54
CA PHE A 7 -28.87 -7.83 -9.01
C PHE A 7 -27.45 -7.92 -8.41
N LEU A 8 -26.95 -9.13 -8.12
CA LEU A 8 -25.58 -9.36 -7.66
C LEU A 8 -24.58 -9.50 -8.81
N SER A 9 -25.04 -9.53 -10.07
CA SER A 9 -24.14 -9.63 -11.22
C SER A 9 -23.22 -8.41 -11.32
N PHE A 10 -21.99 -8.59 -11.81
CA PHE A 10 -20.98 -7.52 -11.85
C PHE A 10 -21.46 -6.25 -12.57
N ARG A 11 -22.25 -6.41 -13.64
CA ARG A 11 -22.79 -5.29 -14.43
C ARG A 11 -23.89 -4.50 -13.72
N THR A 12 -24.71 -5.17 -12.90
CA THR A 12 -25.92 -4.59 -12.32
C THR A 12 -25.74 -4.19 -10.85
N ARG A 13 -24.81 -4.83 -10.15
CA ARG A 13 -24.55 -4.64 -8.71
C ARG A 13 -24.38 -3.18 -8.32
N GLY A 14 -23.56 -2.42 -9.06
CA GLY A 14 -23.31 -1.01 -8.72
C GLY A 14 -24.55 -0.11 -8.76
N LYS A 15 -25.58 -0.48 -9.54
CA LYS A 15 -26.81 0.32 -9.70
C LYS A 15 -27.97 -0.19 -8.84
N LEU A 16 -28.12 -1.51 -8.74
CA LEU A 16 -29.28 -2.12 -8.07
C LEU A 16 -29.05 -2.35 -6.58
N LEU A 17 -27.82 -2.66 -6.16
CA LEU A 17 -27.53 -2.99 -4.77
C LEU A 17 -27.74 -1.81 -3.80
N PRO A 18 -27.36 -0.55 -4.13
CA PRO A 18 -27.64 0.59 -3.26
C PRO A 18 -29.14 0.79 -3.00
N LYS A 19 -29.97 0.65 -4.04
CA LYS A 19 -31.44 0.77 -3.92
C LYS A 19 -32.04 -0.30 -3.01
N ILE A 20 -31.49 -1.52 -3.04
CA ILE A 20 -31.95 -2.61 -2.18
C ILE A 20 -31.59 -2.30 -0.71
N TYR A 21 -30.42 -1.74 -0.44
CA TYR A 21 -30.05 -1.31 0.90
C TYR A 21 -30.96 -0.19 1.42
N GLU A 22 -31.35 0.76 0.56
CA GLU A 22 -32.32 1.81 0.89
C GLU A 22 -33.70 1.22 1.22
N ILE A 23 -34.18 0.25 0.44
CA ILE A 23 -35.48 -0.41 0.68
C ILE A 23 -35.49 -1.22 1.98
N LEU A 24 -34.34 -1.82 2.33
CA LEU A 24 -34.20 -2.68 3.51
C LEU A 24 -33.77 -1.92 4.77
N ASP A 25 -33.62 -0.59 4.70
CA ASP A 25 -33.07 0.26 5.77
C ASP A 25 -31.75 -0.29 6.35
N GLN A 26 -30.89 -0.86 5.49
CA GLN A 26 -29.63 -1.47 5.90
C GLN A 26 -28.49 -0.46 5.90
N THR A 27 -27.83 -0.32 7.05
CA THR A 27 -26.59 0.45 7.16
C THR A 27 -25.41 -0.35 6.61
N VAL A 28 -24.83 0.12 5.51
CA VAL A 28 -23.66 -0.52 4.90
C VAL A 28 -22.39 -0.03 5.58
N GLU A 29 -21.56 -0.96 6.04
CA GLU A 29 -20.23 -0.60 6.55
C GLU A 29 -19.35 -0.03 5.42
N PRO A 30 -18.61 1.06 5.68
CA PRO A 30 -17.70 1.61 4.69
C PRO A 30 -16.63 0.59 4.33
N VAL A 31 -16.34 0.46 3.04
CA VAL A 31 -15.27 -0.40 2.55
C VAL A 31 -13.95 0.07 3.16
N LYS A 32 -13.36 -0.75 4.04
CA LYS A 32 -12.00 -0.52 4.54
C LYS A 32 -11.04 -0.59 3.36
N LYS A 33 -10.35 0.51 3.07
CA LYS A 33 -9.30 0.53 2.04
C LYS A 33 -8.11 -0.28 2.55
N ILE A 34 -8.04 -1.54 2.11
CA ILE A 34 -6.88 -2.39 2.36
C ILE A 34 -5.78 -1.95 1.38
N THR A 35 -4.75 -1.30 1.93
CA THR A 35 -3.54 -0.95 1.18
C THR A 35 -2.47 -2.01 1.40
N TYR A 36 -1.52 -2.12 0.47
CA TYR A 36 -0.37 -3.01 0.65
C TYR A 36 0.39 -2.72 1.96
N ALA A 37 0.54 -1.44 2.32
CA ALA A 37 1.12 -1.03 3.59
C ALA A 37 0.33 -1.54 4.80
N SER A 38 -1.01 -1.47 4.77
CA SER A 38 -1.84 -2.00 5.86
C SER A 38 -1.75 -3.54 6.00
N LEU A 39 -1.62 -4.24 4.87
CA LEU A 39 -1.38 -5.69 4.88
C LEU A 39 -0.01 -6.02 5.46
N LEU A 40 1.03 -5.29 5.04
CA LEU A 40 2.39 -5.51 5.51
C LEU A 40 2.52 -5.25 7.02
N LYS A 41 1.86 -4.20 7.52
CA LYS A 41 1.77 -3.91 8.96
C LYS A 41 1.11 -5.05 9.72
N GLY A 42 -0.01 -5.57 9.23
CA GLY A 42 -0.69 -6.71 9.86
C GLY A 42 0.11 -8.01 9.80
N PHE A 43 0.97 -8.17 8.80
CA PHE A 43 1.81 -9.36 8.63
C PHE A 43 3.07 -9.33 9.50
N ILE A 44 3.80 -8.21 9.50
CA ILE A 44 5.10 -8.07 10.19
C ILE A 44 4.92 -7.56 11.64
N ASN A 45 3.73 -7.05 11.98
CA ASN A 45 3.44 -6.35 13.24
C ASN A 45 4.34 -5.13 13.50
N THR A 46 5.05 -4.65 12.48
CA THR A 46 5.87 -3.44 12.54
C THR A 46 5.58 -2.55 11.34
N ASP A 47 5.65 -1.24 11.53
CA ASP A 47 5.50 -0.29 10.42
C ASP A 47 6.81 -0.21 9.63
N PRO A 48 6.86 -0.69 8.38
CA PRO A 48 8.08 -0.61 7.55
C PRO A 48 8.48 0.82 7.22
N PHE A 49 7.59 1.80 7.43
CA PHE A 49 7.88 3.22 7.25
C PHE A 49 8.24 3.92 8.55
N GLU A 50 8.39 3.19 9.66
CA GLU A 50 8.83 3.75 10.93
C GLU A 50 10.31 3.44 11.16
N CYS A 51 11.09 4.45 11.52
CA CYS A 51 12.51 4.29 11.79
C CYS A 51 12.70 3.46 13.07
N ILE A 52 13.40 2.33 12.97
CA ILE A 52 13.68 1.44 14.12
C ILE A 52 14.48 2.12 15.25
N LEU A 53 15.21 3.18 14.94
CA LEU A 53 16.06 3.87 15.92
C LEU A 53 15.34 5.01 16.63
N CYS A 54 14.46 5.74 15.95
CA CYS A 54 13.87 6.97 16.50
C CYS A 54 12.34 7.07 16.37
N GLY A 55 11.66 6.08 15.81
CA GLY A 55 10.20 6.08 15.63
C GLY A 55 9.66 7.11 14.65
N SER A 56 10.55 7.85 13.95
CA SER A 56 10.12 8.85 12.98
C SER A 56 9.61 8.18 11.69
N LYS A 57 8.62 8.81 11.05
CA LYS A 57 8.06 8.33 9.79
C LYS A 57 9.03 8.61 8.65
N MET A 58 9.49 7.56 7.98
CA MET A 58 10.34 7.63 6.81
C MET A 58 9.55 8.18 5.62
N VAL A 59 10.11 9.19 4.94
CA VAL A 59 9.55 9.79 3.73
C VAL A 59 10.44 9.42 2.55
N LEU A 60 9.82 9.01 1.44
CA LEU A 60 10.56 8.74 0.21
C LEU A 60 11.23 10.03 -0.27
N THR A 61 12.55 10.10 -0.16
CA THR A 61 13.34 11.26 -0.59
C THR A 61 13.74 11.16 -2.06
N GLY A 62 13.89 9.94 -2.58
CA GLY A 62 14.22 9.72 -3.98
C GLY A 62 14.49 8.26 -4.30
N GLY A 63 14.36 7.90 -5.57
CA GLY A 63 14.76 6.59 -6.11
C GLY A 63 16.10 6.68 -6.81
N ARG A 64 16.93 5.64 -6.68
CA ARG A 64 18.17 5.50 -7.45
C ARG A 64 17.99 4.43 -8.52
N PRO A 65 18.51 4.65 -9.74
CA PRO A 65 18.48 3.63 -10.77
C PRO A 65 19.27 2.40 -10.30
N LYS A 66 18.88 1.22 -10.80
CA LYS A 66 19.59 -0.02 -10.49
C LYS A 66 21.02 0.06 -10.99
N GLN A 67 21.97 -0.04 -10.07
CA GLN A 67 23.40 -0.02 -10.35
C GLN A 67 24.02 -1.38 -10.00
N ARG A 68 25.13 -1.73 -10.66
CA ARG A 68 25.90 -2.92 -10.27
C ARG A 68 26.51 -2.70 -8.88
N LEU A 69 26.58 -3.76 -8.07
CA LEU A 69 27.16 -3.69 -6.72
C LEU A 69 28.59 -3.12 -6.74
N SER A 70 29.38 -3.47 -7.76
CA SER A 70 30.73 -2.94 -7.95
C SER A 70 30.80 -1.43 -8.11
N VAL A 71 29.79 -0.80 -8.71
CA VAL A 71 29.70 0.66 -8.85
C VAL A 71 29.30 1.27 -7.51
N ILE A 72 28.32 0.69 -6.82
CA ILE A 72 27.83 1.14 -5.52
C ILE A 72 28.95 1.12 -4.47
N MET A 73 29.78 0.06 -4.47
CA MET A 73 30.86 -0.12 -3.48
C MET A 73 31.93 0.98 -3.57
N LYS A 74 32.14 1.59 -4.74
CA LYS A 74 33.05 2.74 -4.89
C LYS A 74 32.58 3.95 -4.06
N TYR A 75 31.28 4.06 -3.83
CA TYR A 75 30.66 5.18 -3.14
C TYR A 75 30.19 4.85 -1.71
N HIS A 76 30.70 3.78 -1.09
CA HIS A 76 30.27 3.32 0.23
C HIS A 76 30.31 4.40 1.32
N LYS A 77 31.36 5.25 1.35
CA LYS A 77 31.48 6.35 2.33
C LYS A 77 30.38 7.41 2.18
N ALA A 78 30.09 7.79 0.94
CA ALA A 78 29.06 8.78 0.63
C ALA A 78 27.65 8.24 0.99
N LEU A 79 27.41 6.94 0.79
CA LEU A 79 26.16 6.30 1.20
C LEU A 79 26.00 6.24 2.72
N ALA A 80 27.06 5.89 3.45
CA ALA A 80 27.05 5.85 4.92
C ALA A 80 26.81 7.23 5.55
N THR A 81 27.24 8.30 4.89
CA THR A 81 27.05 9.69 5.32
C THR A 81 25.77 10.33 4.76
N MET A 82 24.87 9.53 4.17
CA MET A 82 23.62 9.98 3.54
C MET A 82 23.79 11.09 2.50
N GLN A 83 24.94 11.16 1.83
CA GLN A 83 25.15 12.12 0.76
C GLN A 83 24.34 11.74 -0.50
N ILE A 84 23.89 12.75 -1.24
CA ILE A 84 23.18 12.57 -2.51
C ILE A 84 24.21 12.29 -3.59
N ILE A 85 24.10 11.12 -4.21
CA ILE A 85 25.03 10.64 -5.24
C ILE A 85 24.26 10.57 -6.56
N LYS A 86 24.78 11.22 -7.59
CA LYS A 86 24.33 11.04 -8.97
C LYS A 86 25.05 9.83 -9.55
N PHE A 87 24.29 8.79 -9.82
CA PHE A 87 24.77 7.56 -10.43
C PHE A 87 24.78 7.66 -11.96
#